data_AF-A0A382DUR7-F1
#
_entry.id   AF-A0A382DUR7-F1
#
_cell.length_a   1.000
_cell.length_b   1.000
_cell.length_c   1.000
_cell.angle_alpha   90.00
_cell.angle_beta   90.00
_cell.angle_gamma   90.00
#
_symmetry.space_group_name_H-M   'P 1'
#
loop_
_entity.id
_entity.type
_entity.pdbx_description
1 polymer ?
#
loop_
_entity_poly.entity_id
_entity_poly.type
_entity_poly.pdbx_seq_one_letter_code
_entity_poly.pdbx_strand_id
1 'polypeptide(L)'
;MSVNTFMKVVVKTLVDITQTNARRGDEKFLIKQQANYMTIVQTVGLRVNPIPISIDDKEGSIKGLEFGTKYTGKQRYWTFTFEHEYKDGLTLEMLIDDFDLIPIITGLNETINIAEPILRTKNKETKNIIFEVW
;
A
#
# COMPACT_ATOMS: atom_id res chain seq x y z
N MET A 1 -7.85 -24.06 24.39
CA MET A 1 -8.49 -23.04 23.54
C MET A 1 -7.40 -22.06 23.13
N SER A 2 -6.92 -22.13 21.89
CA SER A 2 -6.10 -21.04 21.35
C SER A 2 -7.04 -19.91 20.96
N VAL A 3 -6.83 -18.73 21.53
CA VAL A 3 -7.44 -17.52 20.96
C VAL A 3 -6.68 -17.26 19.66
N ASN A 4 -7.34 -17.41 18.51
CA ASN A 4 -6.77 -16.89 17.26
C ASN A 4 -6.60 -15.39 17.45
N THR A 5 -5.37 -14.96 17.64
CA THR A 5 -5.04 -13.54 17.80
C THR A 5 -4.76 -13.01 16.41
N PHE A 6 -5.68 -12.21 15.89
CA PHE A 6 -5.48 -11.52 14.62
C PHE A 6 -4.53 -10.34 14.85
N MET A 7 -3.47 -10.29 14.05
CA MET A 7 -2.55 -9.15 13.98
C MET A 7 -3.07 -8.19 12.93
N LYS A 8 -3.10 -6.89 13.24
CA LYS A 8 -3.66 -5.87 12.34
C LYS A 8 -2.55 -5.06 11.71
N VAL A 9 -2.63 -4.86 10.40
CA VAL A 9 -1.65 -4.09 9.64
C VAL A 9 -2.36 -2.98 8.87
N VAL A 10 -1.75 -1.80 8.91
CA VAL A 10 -2.19 -0.63 8.16
C VAL A 10 -1.10 -0.25 7.17
N VAL A 11 -1.46 -0.23 5.89
CA VAL A 11 -0.62 0.23 4.79
C VAL A 11 -1.11 1.62 4.38
N LYS A 12 -0.23 2.61 4.34
CA LYS A 12 -0.54 3.92 3.74
C LYS A 12 0.37 4.18 2.55
N THR A 13 -0.20 4.57 1.42
CA THR A 13 0.57 4.80 0.19
C THR A 13 0.10 6.05 -0.55
N LEU A 14 1.03 6.69 -1.25
CA LEU A 14 0.77 7.80 -2.17
C LEU A 14 0.48 7.32 -3.60
N VAL A 15 0.48 5.99 -3.84
CA VAL A 15 0.14 5.35 -5.11
C VAL A 15 -1.35 4.99 -5.12
N ASP A 16 -2.04 5.22 -6.24
CA ASP A 16 -3.43 4.80 -6.39
C ASP A 16 -3.55 3.27 -6.37
N ILE A 17 -4.15 2.74 -5.30
CA ILE A 17 -4.43 1.32 -5.09
C ILE A 17 -5.94 1.07 -4.99
N THR A 18 -6.77 1.88 -5.63
CA THR A 18 -8.24 1.74 -5.57
C THR A 18 -8.68 0.35 -6.02
N GLN A 19 -9.39 -0.38 -5.17
CA GLN A 19 -9.95 -1.69 -5.51
C GLN A 19 -11.21 -1.52 -6.36
N THR A 20 -11.08 -1.67 -7.68
CA THR A 20 -12.20 -1.52 -8.62
C THR A 20 -12.90 -2.84 -8.95
N ASN A 21 -12.27 -3.98 -8.63
CA ASN A 21 -12.64 -5.33 -9.05
C ASN A 21 -12.69 -5.52 -10.58
N ALA A 22 -12.10 -4.60 -11.35
CA ALA A 22 -12.06 -4.66 -12.80
C ALA A 22 -11.26 -5.88 -13.31
N ARG A 23 -11.70 -6.45 -14.42
CA ARG A 23 -11.18 -7.66 -15.05
C ARG A 23 -10.79 -7.39 -16.50
N ARG A 24 -10.19 -8.39 -17.14
CA ARG A 24 -9.87 -8.34 -18.57
C ARG A 24 -11.16 -8.06 -19.37
N GLY A 25 -11.17 -6.94 -20.09
CA GLY A 25 -12.32 -6.50 -20.90
C GLY A 25 -12.97 -5.23 -20.38
N ASP A 26 -12.75 -4.89 -19.11
CA ASP A 26 -13.24 -3.65 -18.51
C ASP A 26 -12.40 -2.44 -18.93
N GLU A 27 -12.78 -1.26 -18.44
CA GLU A 27 -12.07 -0.02 -18.70
C GLU A 27 -10.60 -0.11 -18.25
N LYS A 28 -9.68 0.26 -19.17
CA LYS A 28 -8.23 0.17 -18.93
C LYS A 28 -7.78 0.93 -17.69
N PHE A 29 -8.40 2.07 -17.38
CA PHE A 29 -8.07 2.87 -16.20
C PHE A 29 -8.37 2.09 -14.91
N LEU A 30 -9.57 1.53 -14.81
CA LEU A 30 -10.01 0.73 -13.66
C LEU A 30 -9.16 -0.54 -13.48
N ILE A 31 -8.76 -1.18 -14.58
CA ILE A 31 -7.86 -2.35 -14.56
C ILE A 31 -6.49 -1.98 -13.97
N LYS A 32 -5.95 -0.80 -14.30
CA LYS A 32 -4.66 -0.35 -13.77
C LYS A 32 -4.72 -0.08 -12.27
N GLN A 33 -5.79 0.55 -11.78
CA GLN A 33 -6.02 0.72 -10.34
C GLN A 33 -6.10 -0.63 -9.63
N GLN A 34 -6.89 -1.57 -10.18
CA GLN A 34 -6.98 -2.93 -9.64
C GLN A 34 -5.62 -3.64 -9.64
N ALA A 35 -4.79 -3.45 -10.66
CA ALA A 35 -3.46 -4.07 -10.74
C ALA A 35 -2.53 -3.58 -9.62
N ASN A 36 -2.55 -2.28 -9.30
CA ASN A 36 -1.81 -1.75 -8.16
C ASN A 36 -2.34 -2.32 -6.83
N TYR A 37 -3.66 -2.38 -6.63
CA TYR A 37 -4.25 -3.03 -5.45
C TYR A 37 -3.79 -4.49 -5.30
N MET A 38 -3.88 -5.26 -6.39
CA MET A 38 -3.44 -6.65 -6.41
C MET A 38 -1.95 -6.79 -6.12
N THR A 39 -1.13 -5.83 -6.56
CA THR A 39 0.31 -5.80 -6.25
C THR A 39 0.53 -5.73 -4.74
N ILE A 40 -0.18 -4.83 -4.03
CA ILE A 40 -0.09 -4.74 -2.56
C ILE A 40 -0.50 -6.06 -1.89
N VAL A 41 -1.65 -6.61 -2.27
CA VAL A 41 -2.18 -7.85 -1.67
C VAL A 41 -1.24 -9.03 -1.93
N GLN A 42 -0.69 -9.15 -3.13
CA GLN A 42 0.22 -10.24 -3.49
C GLN A 42 1.58 -10.11 -2.79
N THR A 43 2.11 -8.89 -2.63
CA THR A 43 3.35 -8.67 -1.89
C THR A 43 3.20 -9.08 -0.42
N VAL A 44 2.07 -8.74 0.24
CA VAL A 44 1.77 -9.28 1.58
C VAL A 44 1.62 -10.81 1.55
N GLY A 45 0.98 -11.32 0.49
CA GLY A 45 0.78 -12.75 0.23
C GLY A 45 2.05 -13.60 0.20
N LEU A 46 3.23 -12.99 0.05
CA LEU A 46 4.53 -13.68 0.16
C LEU A 46 4.81 -14.16 1.59
N ARG A 47 4.19 -13.55 2.60
CA ARG A 47 4.43 -13.82 4.03
C ARG A 47 3.25 -14.47 4.71
N VAL A 48 2.07 -13.90 4.52
CA VAL A 48 0.83 -14.32 5.21
C VAL A 48 -0.34 -14.24 4.24
N ASN A 49 -1.44 -14.91 4.56
CA ASN A 49 -2.70 -14.69 3.85
C ASN A 49 -3.40 -13.45 4.44
N PRO A 50 -3.38 -12.28 3.76
CA PRO A 50 -4.07 -11.10 4.27
C PRO A 50 -5.59 -11.28 4.20
N ILE A 51 -6.29 -10.86 5.24
CA ILE A 51 -7.74 -10.73 5.28
C ILE A 51 -8.08 -9.24 5.18
N PRO A 52 -8.47 -8.73 4.00
CA PRO A 52 -8.81 -7.31 3.82
C PRO A 52 -9.92 -6.86 4.77
N ILE A 53 -9.75 -5.68 5.37
CA ILE A 53 -10.75 -5.03 6.24
C ILE A 53 -11.33 -3.81 5.54
N SER A 54 -10.46 -2.92 5.06
CA SER A 54 -10.90 -1.74 4.33
C SER A 54 -9.83 -1.23 3.37
N ILE A 55 -10.29 -0.51 2.36
CA ILE A 55 -9.44 0.28 1.49
C ILE A 55 -10.15 1.60 1.19
N ASP A 56 -9.52 2.68 1.61
CA ASP A 56 -10.10 4.01 1.55
C ASP A 56 -9.02 5.01 1.13
N ASP A 57 -9.41 6.06 0.42
CA ASP A 57 -8.53 7.17 0.09
C ASP A 57 -9.03 8.49 0.68
N LYS A 58 -8.11 9.42 0.88
CA LYS A 58 -8.46 10.79 1.23
C LYS A 58 -7.43 11.78 0.71
N GLU A 59 -7.89 12.99 0.45
CA GLU A 59 -7.03 14.14 0.23
C GLU A 59 -6.80 14.87 1.57
N GLY A 60 -5.53 15.08 1.92
CA GLY A 60 -5.19 15.76 3.16
C GLY A 60 -3.71 16.09 3.28
N SER A 61 -3.36 16.84 4.31
CA SER A 61 -1.96 17.10 4.64
C SER A 61 -1.25 15.79 4.95
N ILE A 62 -0.11 15.57 4.29
CA ILE A 62 0.79 14.44 4.61
C ILE A 62 1.89 14.82 5.61
N LYS A 63 1.88 16.07 6.10
CA LYS A 63 2.77 16.51 7.18
C LYS A 63 2.57 15.64 8.43
N GLY A 64 3.66 15.09 8.96
CA GLY A 64 3.65 14.19 10.11
C GLY A 64 3.45 12.72 9.74
N LEU A 65 3.15 12.41 8.47
CA LEU A 65 3.27 11.05 7.95
C LEU A 65 4.73 10.84 7.50
N GLU A 66 5.28 9.65 7.72
CA GLU A 66 6.70 9.34 7.48
C GLU A 66 7.07 9.10 6.00
N PHE A 67 6.33 9.72 5.08
CA PHE A 67 6.61 9.70 3.66
C PHE A 67 7.92 10.45 3.32
N GLY A 68 8.41 10.23 2.10
CA GLY A 68 9.66 10.79 1.63
C GLY A 68 9.66 12.31 1.55
N THR A 69 10.81 12.93 1.81
CA THR A 69 10.94 14.39 1.90
C THR A 69 10.61 15.15 0.61
N LYS A 70 10.57 14.49 -0.56
CA LYS A 70 10.11 15.11 -1.81
C LYS A 70 8.60 15.34 -1.83
N TYR A 71 7.83 14.60 -1.04
CA TYR A 71 6.39 14.71 -0.99
C TYR A 71 5.99 15.65 0.15
N THR A 72 5.29 16.72 -0.18
CA THR A 72 4.88 17.75 0.79
C THR A 72 3.46 18.23 0.52
N GLY A 73 2.90 19.00 1.46
CA GLY A 73 1.61 19.66 1.28
C GLY A 73 0.41 18.71 1.41
N LYS A 74 -0.68 19.06 0.72
CA LYS A 74 -1.87 18.23 0.62
C LYS A 74 -1.72 17.26 -0.54
N GLN A 75 -1.92 15.98 -0.27
CA GLN A 75 -1.87 14.91 -1.25
C GLN A 75 -3.04 13.96 -1.02
N ARG A 76 -3.46 13.28 -2.08
CA ARG A 76 -4.28 12.07 -1.98
C ARG A 76 -3.39 10.90 -1.54
N TYR A 77 -3.88 10.13 -0.57
CA TYR A 77 -3.24 8.90 -0.13
C TYR A 77 -4.29 7.84 0.21
N TRP A 78 -3.91 6.59 0.02
CA TRP A 78 -4.74 5.42 0.27
C TRP A 78 -4.31 4.78 1.59
N THR A 79 -5.28 4.26 2.33
CA THR A 79 -5.09 3.43 3.52
C THR A 79 -5.73 2.08 3.26
N PHE A 80 -4.91 1.03 3.22
CA PHE A 80 -5.36 -0.35 3.15
C PHE A 80 -5.13 -1.01 4.51
N THR A 81 -6.18 -1.58 5.08
CA THR A 81 -6.14 -2.26 6.38
C THR A 81 -6.46 -3.72 6.19
N PHE A 82 -5.66 -4.61 6.79
CA PHE A 82 -5.91 -6.05 6.77
C PHE A 82 -5.48 -6.70 8.08
N GLU A 83 -5.93 -7.94 8.30
CA GLU A 83 -5.54 -8.78 9.43
C GLU A 83 -4.95 -10.12 8.95
N HIS A 84 -4.18 -10.78 9.82
CA HIS A 84 -3.70 -12.15 9.62
C HIS A 84 -3.56 -12.91 10.95
N GLU A 85 -3.60 -14.25 10.90
CA GLU A 85 -3.63 -15.11 12.10
C GLU A 85 -2.25 -15.52 12.63
N TYR A 86 -1.20 -15.37 11.81
CA TYR A 86 0.14 -15.85 12.16
C TYR A 86 0.92 -14.83 12.98
N LYS A 87 1.02 -15.07 14.29
CA LYS A 87 1.95 -14.34 15.15
C LYS A 87 3.38 -14.43 14.58
N ASP A 88 4.05 -13.29 14.46
CA ASP A 88 5.38 -13.13 13.87
C ASP A 88 5.50 -13.55 12.38
N GLY A 89 4.38 -13.90 11.71
CA GLY A 89 4.38 -14.25 10.29
C GLY A 89 4.68 -13.07 9.37
N LEU A 90 4.53 -11.85 9.88
CA LEU A 90 4.81 -10.61 9.20
C LEU A 90 5.24 -9.56 10.21
N THR A 91 6.36 -8.89 9.94
CA THR A 91 6.91 -7.81 10.77
C THR A 91 7.05 -6.53 9.97
N LEU A 92 7.24 -5.40 10.65
CA LEU A 92 7.48 -4.12 9.98
C LEU A 92 8.72 -4.17 9.08
N GLU A 93 9.79 -4.84 9.51
CA GLU A 93 11.02 -5.00 8.72
C GLU A 93 10.77 -5.82 7.45
N MET A 94 10.04 -6.93 7.55
CA MET A 94 9.66 -7.72 6.38
C MET A 94 8.83 -6.92 5.38
N LEU A 95 7.86 -6.13 5.84
CA LEU A 95 7.09 -5.23 4.98
C LEU A 95 7.99 -4.20 4.28
N ILE A 96 8.92 -3.58 5.02
CA ILE A 96 9.87 -2.62 4.46
C ILE A 96 10.72 -3.27 3.38
N ASP A 97 11.20 -4.49 3.60
CA ASP A 97 12.05 -5.21 2.65
C ASP A 97 11.29 -5.71 1.42
N ASP A 98 10.14 -6.35 1.60
CA ASP A 98 9.39 -6.99 0.53
C ASP A 98 8.73 -5.98 -0.42
N PHE A 99 8.37 -4.79 0.09
CA PHE A 99 7.75 -3.75 -0.73
C PHE A 99 8.74 -2.81 -1.43
N ASP A 100 10.02 -2.82 -1.07
CA ASP A 100 10.98 -1.92 -1.72
C ASP A 100 11.21 -2.34 -3.17
N LEU A 101 11.19 -1.36 -4.09
CA LEU A 101 11.42 -1.53 -5.52
C LEU A 101 10.35 -2.34 -6.27
N ILE A 102 9.19 -2.60 -5.67
CA ILE A 102 8.08 -3.27 -6.35
C ILE A 102 7.47 -2.36 -7.43
N PRO A 103 7.37 -2.82 -8.71
CA PRO A 103 6.77 -2.03 -9.79
C PRO A 103 5.31 -1.67 -9.55
N ILE A 104 4.93 -0.47 -9.97
CA ILE A 104 3.54 0.02 -9.94
C ILE A 104 3.18 0.71 -11.26
N ILE A 105 1.89 0.98 -11.43
CA ILE A 105 1.37 1.75 -12.55
C ILE A 105 1.09 3.17 -12.06
N THR A 106 1.66 4.16 -12.75
CA THR A 106 1.41 5.60 -12.50
C THR A 106 0.45 6.20 -13.52
N GLY A 107 0.10 7.48 -13.33
CA GLY A 107 -0.84 8.22 -14.14
C GLY A 107 -2.29 7.87 -13.81
N LEU A 108 -2.57 7.54 -12.54
CA LEU A 108 -3.92 7.30 -12.04
C LEU A 108 -4.36 8.50 -11.18
N ASN A 109 -5.07 8.29 -10.06
CA ASN A 109 -5.54 9.40 -9.22
C ASN A 109 -4.52 9.89 -8.19
N GLU A 110 -3.30 9.36 -8.16
CA GLU A 110 -2.26 9.92 -7.30
C GLU A 110 -1.97 11.39 -7.64
N THR A 111 -1.65 12.15 -6.61
CA THR A 111 -1.42 13.60 -6.71
C THR A 111 0.06 13.96 -6.72
N ILE A 112 0.91 13.01 -6.34
CA ILE A 112 2.36 13.15 -6.37
C ILE A 112 2.92 12.79 -7.74
N ASN A 113 4.05 13.40 -8.11
CA ASN A 113 4.82 12.96 -9.26
C ASN A 113 5.77 11.83 -8.85
N ILE A 114 5.55 10.64 -9.39
CA ILE A 114 6.38 9.45 -9.18
C ILE A 114 7.28 9.29 -10.40
N ALA A 115 8.53 9.74 -10.29
CA ALA A 115 9.50 9.71 -11.40
C ALA A 115 9.91 8.28 -11.78
N GLU A 116 10.06 7.40 -10.79
CA GLU A 116 10.36 5.97 -10.98
C GLU A 116 9.12 5.18 -10.56
N PRO A 117 8.45 4.44 -11.46
CA PRO A 117 7.17 3.78 -11.21
C PRO A 117 7.33 2.52 -10.34
N ILE A 118 7.79 2.72 -9.10
CA ILE A 118 8.08 1.70 -8.10
C ILE A 118 7.65 2.17 -6.70
N LEU A 119 7.34 1.21 -5.84
CA LEU A 119 7.22 1.42 -4.41
C LEU A 119 8.61 1.60 -3.80
N ARG A 120 8.69 2.51 -2.82
CA ARG A 120 9.91 2.84 -2.10
C ARG A 120 9.58 2.91 -0.63
N THR A 121 10.25 2.08 0.16
CA THR A 121 10.10 2.00 1.62
C THR A 121 11.33 2.58 2.32
N LYS A 122 12.52 2.42 1.72
CA LYS A 122 13.82 2.74 2.33
C LYS A 122 14.36 4.12 1.95
N ASN A 123 14.07 4.61 0.74
CA ASN A 123 14.63 5.87 0.26
C ASN A 123 14.00 7.07 0.96
N LYS A 124 14.79 7.84 1.73
CA LYS A 124 14.32 8.97 2.54
C LYS A 124 13.65 10.10 1.73
N GLU A 125 13.99 10.26 0.46
CA GLU A 125 13.43 11.30 -0.39
C GLU A 125 12.16 10.84 -1.10
N THR A 126 12.14 9.62 -1.62
CA THR A 126 11.09 9.11 -2.51
C THR A 126 10.20 8.06 -1.87
N LYS A 127 10.26 7.88 -0.54
CA LYS A 127 9.40 6.92 0.18
C LYS A 127 7.92 7.24 -0.08
N ASN A 128 7.20 6.33 -0.70
CA ASN A 128 5.81 6.54 -1.13
C ASN A 128 4.82 5.56 -0.48
N ILE A 129 5.30 4.67 0.39
CA ILE A 129 4.50 3.72 1.16
C ILE A 129 5.08 3.55 2.57
N ILE A 130 4.21 3.45 3.58
CA ILE A 130 4.54 3.29 5.00
C ILE A 130 3.59 2.27 5.65
N PHE A 131 4.01 1.72 6.79
CA PHE A 131 3.33 0.62 7.44
C PHE A 131 3.23 0.82 8.95
N GLU A 132 2.14 0.36 9.54
CA GLU A 132 1.94 0.24 10.98
C GLU A 132 1.43 -1.18 11.28
N VAL A 133 1.99 -1.83 12.30
CA VAL A 133 1.61 -3.17 12.75
C VAL A 133 1.16 -3.07 14.21
N TRP A 134 0.03 -3.70 14.54
CA TRP A 134 -0.63 -3.65 15.85
C TRP A 134 -0.84 -5.04 16.42
#